data_AF-A0A837G8I8-F1
#
_entry.id   AF-A0A837G8I8-F1
#
_cell.length_a   1.000
_cell.length_b   1.000
_cell.length_c   1.000
_cell.angle_alpha   90.00
_cell.angle_beta   90.00
_cell.angle_gamma   90.00
#
_symmetry.space_group_name_H-M   'P 1'
#
loop_
_entity.id
_entity.type
_entity.pdbx_description
1 polymer ?
#
loop_
_entity_poly.entity_id
_entity_poly.type
_entity_poly.pdbx_seq_one_letter_code
_entity_poly.pdbx_strand_id
1 'polypeptide(L)'
;MRANQRGATALHDWPWGRWMVLFIGMLTSTLSAAACDSEEIRAVRASALAAYQAKAVSDAAHQLSTFYDETCDFYTLAQSSDAVLNEGLWLISDLMLYRRKTNAILACLSLGDEVYRSWMVSEPSRHLPRAERALQTNLAQCRQALETQFVSPPPCPLSDYDTMFALPASWRERNPLFHEVVCVALKENDRNLVGGQRDGPQTHSEGMQSYLQLEVLYVKNVTSAQTTSGDNGEWVNQYGLDVVYFSTAHESLIGGEQCYALNLKVGHETGTLLLEGGAHYCEGGTATFVHRMIATLDYPFRVRVLEQRMHAVK
;
A
#
# COMPACT_ATOMS: atom_id res chain seq x y z
N MET A 1 48.45 -29.33 56.31
CA MET A 1 49.74 -28.74 56.75
C MET A 1 50.53 -28.31 55.53
N ARG A 2 51.00 -27.05 55.53
CA ARG A 2 52.16 -26.46 54.80
C ARG A 2 52.22 -26.68 53.27
N ALA A 3 51.94 -25.69 52.41
CA ALA A 3 52.68 -24.44 52.12
C ALA A 3 54.10 -24.63 51.50
N ASN A 4 54.25 -23.98 50.33
CA ASN A 4 55.45 -23.36 49.73
C ASN A 4 56.48 -24.24 48.99
N GLN A 5 56.62 -24.05 47.66
CA GLN A 5 57.63 -23.22 46.94
C GLN A 5 58.82 -24.10 46.48
N ARG A 6 59.44 -24.01 45.30
CA ARG A 6 59.77 -22.93 44.34
C ARG A 6 60.28 -23.60 43.04
N GLY A 7 60.28 -22.86 41.94
CA GLY A 7 61.13 -23.14 40.78
C GLY A 7 60.87 -22.14 39.65
N ALA A 8 61.61 -21.04 39.65
CA ALA A 8 61.56 -19.96 38.67
C ALA A 8 62.58 -20.15 37.55
N THR A 9 62.23 -19.71 36.34
CA THR A 9 63.05 -19.14 35.23
C THR A 9 62.23 -19.28 33.94
N ALA A 10 62.25 -18.41 32.93
CA ALA A 10 62.66 -17.04 32.73
C ALA A 10 62.02 -16.61 31.40
N LEU A 11 61.71 -15.33 31.26
CA LEU A 11 61.21 -14.71 30.04
C LEU A 11 62.19 -14.87 28.88
N HIS A 12 61.67 -15.17 27.69
CA HIS A 12 62.14 -14.53 26.47
C HIS A 12 61.03 -14.39 25.42
N ASP A 13 60.61 -13.14 25.27
CA ASP A 13 60.12 -12.41 24.11
C ASP A 13 60.12 -13.13 22.74
N TRP A 14 58.96 -13.17 22.08
CA TRP A 14 58.81 -12.60 20.72
C TRP A 14 57.33 -12.43 20.33
N PRO A 15 56.81 -11.19 20.14
CA PRO A 15 55.38 -10.94 19.96
C PRO A 15 54.99 -10.78 18.49
N TRP A 16 55.02 -11.86 17.69
CA TRP A 16 54.66 -11.78 16.25
C TRP A 16 53.50 -12.72 15.84
N GLY A 17 52.88 -13.40 16.81
CA GLY A 17 51.81 -14.37 16.53
C GLY A 17 50.37 -13.87 16.68
N ARG A 18 50.14 -12.59 17.03
CA ARG A 18 48.80 -12.05 17.32
C ARG A 18 48.23 -11.06 16.30
N TRP A 19 48.99 -10.71 15.27
CA TRP A 19 48.55 -9.81 14.20
C TRP A 19 48.22 -10.51 12.87
N MET A 20 48.26 -11.84 12.83
CA MET A 20 47.97 -12.65 11.62
C MET A 20 46.54 -13.23 11.57
N VAL A 21 45.64 -12.81 12.47
CA VAL A 21 44.20 -13.19 12.42
C VAL A 21 43.30 -11.99 12.07
N LEU A 22 43.84 -10.77 12.04
CA LEU A 22 43.10 -9.55 11.70
C LEU A 22 43.31 -9.06 10.26
N PHE A 23 44.14 -9.73 9.45
CA PHE A 23 44.41 -9.36 8.05
C PHE A 23 43.86 -10.33 7.00
N ILE A 24 43.18 -11.42 7.40
CA ILE A 24 42.50 -12.36 6.47
C ILE A 24 40.98 -12.09 6.40
N GLY A 25 40.45 -11.23 7.28
CA GLY A 25 39.03 -10.85 7.31
C GLY A 25 38.66 -9.59 6.51
N MET A 26 39.56 -9.03 5.70
CA MET A 26 39.33 -7.77 4.95
C MET A 26 39.53 -7.91 3.43
N LEU A 27 39.30 -9.09 2.86
CA LEU A 27 39.44 -9.34 1.41
C LEU A 27 38.28 -10.10 0.75
N THR A 28 37.07 -10.07 1.33
CA THR A 28 35.85 -10.55 0.64
C THR A 28 34.65 -9.60 0.76
N SER A 29 34.87 -8.30 0.94
CA SER A 29 33.79 -7.29 0.88
C SER A 29 33.78 -6.46 -0.40
N THR A 30 34.44 -6.93 -1.45
CA THR A 30 34.30 -6.37 -2.80
C THR A 30 33.84 -7.47 -3.74
N LEU A 31 32.53 -7.57 -3.95
CA LEU A 31 31.84 -8.02 -5.18
C LEU A 31 30.31 -8.03 -4.94
N SER A 32 29.71 -6.88 -4.63
CA SER A 32 28.29 -6.61 -5.00
C SER A 32 28.26 -5.86 -6.33
N ALA A 33 29.12 -6.26 -7.27
CA ALA A 33 29.29 -5.64 -8.58
C ALA A 33 28.95 -6.64 -9.68
N ALA A 34 27.73 -7.17 -9.62
CA ALA A 34 26.94 -7.67 -10.74
C ALA A 34 25.48 -7.83 -10.26
N ALA A 35 24.87 -6.76 -9.71
CA ALA A 35 23.54 -6.85 -9.11
C ALA A 35 22.39 -6.98 -10.15
N CYS A 36 22.68 -6.94 -11.44
CA CYS A 36 21.72 -7.17 -12.51
C CYS A 36 22.49 -7.53 -13.79
N ASP A 37 22.60 -8.81 -14.16
CA ASP A 37 23.16 -9.20 -15.45
C ASP A 37 22.07 -9.46 -16.51
N SER A 38 22.36 -9.13 -17.77
CA SER A 38 21.40 -9.30 -18.87
C SER A 38 21.08 -10.78 -19.16
N GLU A 39 22.05 -11.68 -19.04
CA GLU A 39 21.83 -13.11 -19.26
C GLU A 39 20.99 -13.72 -18.13
N GLU A 40 21.25 -13.32 -16.88
CA GLU A 40 20.46 -13.72 -15.72
C GLU A 40 19.00 -13.24 -15.83
N ILE A 41 18.78 -11.98 -16.22
CA ILE A 41 17.44 -11.43 -16.47
C ILE A 41 16.72 -12.25 -17.55
N ARG A 42 17.40 -12.57 -18.66
CA ARG A 42 16.80 -13.40 -19.72
C ARG A 42 16.48 -14.81 -19.23
N ALA A 43 17.37 -15.43 -18.46
CA ALA A 43 17.20 -16.78 -17.94
C ALA A 43 16.00 -16.86 -17.00
N VAL A 44 15.88 -15.93 -16.04
CA VAL A 44 14.75 -15.92 -15.09
C VAL A 44 13.43 -15.65 -15.80
N ARG A 45 13.42 -14.74 -16.79
CA ARG A 45 12.24 -14.48 -17.62
C ARG A 45 11.82 -15.68 -18.46
N ALA A 46 12.77 -16.39 -19.07
CA ALA A 46 12.50 -17.60 -19.84
C ALA A 46 11.91 -18.70 -18.95
N SER A 47 12.45 -18.87 -17.74
CA SER A 47 11.91 -19.81 -16.74
C SER A 47 10.48 -19.43 -16.31
N ALA A 48 10.24 -18.15 -15.99
CA ALA A 48 8.92 -17.69 -15.58
C ALA A 48 7.90 -17.81 -16.73
N LEU A 49 8.32 -17.56 -17.98
CA LEU A 49 7.49 -17.79 -19.15
C LEU A 49 7.13 -19.27 -19.32
N ALA A 50 8.06 -20.19 -19.08
CA ALA A 50 7.78 -21.62 -19.12
C ALA A 50 6.76 -22.02 -18.04
N ALA A 51 6.89 -21.51 -16.82
CA ALA A 51 5.91 -21.72 -15.75
C ALA A 51 4.52 -21.16 -16.13
N TYR A 52 4.48 -19.95 -16.69
CA TYR A 52 3.24 -19.34 -17.19
C TYR A 52 2.58 -20.18 -18.30
N GLN A 53 3.37 -20.67 -19.26
CA GLN A 53 2.88 -21.54 -20.34
C GLN A 53 2.37 -22.89 -19.80
N ALA A 54 2.97 -23.39 -18.72
CA ALA A 54 2.49 -24.56 -17.98
C ALA A 54 1.26 -24.28 -17.09
N LYS A 55 0.67 -23.08 -17.16
CA LYS A 55 -0.46 -22.60 -16.35
C LYS A 55 -0.14 -22.44 -14.85
N ALA A 56 1.13 -22.46 -14.46
CA ALA A 56 1.61 -22.19 -13.11
C ALA A 56 1.88 -20.69 -12.93
N VAL A 57 0.83 -19.87 -13.00
CA VAL A 57 0.96 -18.41 -13.03
C VAL A 57 1.47 -17.84 -11.69
N SER A 58 1.04 -18.41 -10.56
CA SER A 58 1.56 -17.99 -9.25
C SER A 58 3.05 -18.25 -9.10
N ASP A 59 3.53 -19.38 -9.63
CA ASP A 59 4.96 -19.73 -9.60
C ASP A 59 5.77 -18.77 -10.48
N ALA A 60 5.26 -18.43 -11.67
CA ALA A 60 5.87 -17.42 -12.54
C ALA A 60 5.94 -16.04 -11.87
N ALA A 61 4.85 -15.62 -11.21
CA ALA A 61 4.80 -14.36 -10.46
C ALA A 61 5.78 -14.34 -9.30
N HIS A 62 5.84 -15.43 -8.53
CA HIS A 62 6.73 -15.57 -7.39
C HIS A 62 8.19 -15.54 -7.84
N GLN A 63 8.57 -16.32 -8.85
CA GLN A 63 9.93 -16.38 -9.37
C GLN A 63 10.43 -15.00 -9.82
N LEU A 64 9.64 -14.27 -10.62
CA LEU A 64 10.03 -12.93 -11.05
C LEU A 64 10.03 -11.91 -9.92
N SER A 65 9.08 -12.01 -8.98
CA SER A 65 9.04 -11.09 -7.82
C SER A 65 10.28 -11.28 -6.95
N THR A 66 10.65 -12.51 -6.62
CA THR A 66 11.84 -12.80 -5.81
C THR A 66 13.10 -12.26 -6.47
N PHE A 67 13.29 -12.48 -7.77
CA PHE A 67 14.46 -11.94 -8.47
C PHE A 67 14.46 -10.40 -8.49
N TYR A 68 13.31 -9.78 -8.76
CA TYR A 68 13.18 -8.32 -8.78
C TYR A 68 13.43 -7.71 -7.39
N ASP A 69 12.79 -8.24 -6.34
CA ASP A 69 12.82 -7.68 -4.99
C ASP A 69 14.16 -7.94 -4.28
N GLU A 70 14.81 -9.08 -4.52
CA GLU A 70 16.02 -9.49 -3.78
C GLU A 70 17.33 -9.26 -4.55
N THR A 71 17.28 -9.27 -5.88
CA THR A 71 18.50 -9.22 -6.72
C THR A 71 18.58 -7.92 -7.51
N CYS A 72 17.52 -7.61 -8.25
CA CYS A 72 17.59 -6.65 -9.36
C CYS A 72 16.35 -5.75 -9.41
N ASP A 73 16.26 -4.85 -8.43
CA ASP A 73 15.17 -3.88 -8.34
C ASP A 73 15.29 -2.78 -9.42
N PHE A 74 14.25 -1.96 -9.56
CA PHE A 74 14.27 -0.90 -10.57
C PHE A 74 15.38 0.13 -10.35
N TYR A 75 15.73 0.46 -9.10
CA TYR A 75 16.80 1.41 -8.82
C TYR A 75 18.17 0.89 -9.28
N THR A 76 18.43 -0.40 -9.10
CA THR A 76 19.63 -1.09 -9.56
C THR A 76 19.66 -1.15 -11.09
N LEU A 77 18.53 -1.46 -11.73
CA LEU A 77 18.39 -1.45 -13.19
C LEU A 77 18.64 -0.05 -13.79
N ALA A 78 18.07 1.00 -13.19
CA ALA A 78 18.21 2.38 -13.67
C ALA A 78 19.66 2.89 -13.63
N GLN A 79 20.47 2.37 -12.70
CA GLN A 79 21.90 2.70 -12.59
C GLN A 79 22.80 1.85 -13.50
N SER A 80 22.25 0.79 -14.11
CA SER A 80 22.98 -0.15 -14.97
C SER A 80 23.10 0.34 -16.42
N SER A 81 23.78 -0.43 -17.27
CA SER A 81 23.86 -0.12 -18.71
C SER A 81 22.49 -0.15 -19.38
N ASP A 82 22.34 0.57 -20.50
CA ASP A 82 21.07 0.60 -21.26
C ASP A 82 20.63 -0.80 -21.70
N ALA A 83 21.57 -1.71 -21.99
CA ALA A 83 21.26 -3.09 -22.32
C ALA A 83 20.58 -3.82 -21.15
N VAL A 84 21.16 -3.72 -19.95
CA VAL A 84 20.60 -4.32 -18.72
C VAL A 84 19.26 -3.69 -18.37
N LEU A 85 19.17 -2.37 -18.42
CA LEU A 85 17.93 -1.63 -18.16
C LEU A 85 16.81 -2.13 -19.07
N ASN A 86 17.05 -2.25 -20.37
CA ASN A 86 16.01 -2.67 -21.32
C ASN A 86 15.55 -4.11 -21.11
N GLU A 87 16.44 -5.02 -20.71
CA GLU A 87 16.05 -6.37 -20.28
C GLU A 87 15.22 -6.31 -18.98
N GLY A 88 15.61 -5.46 -18.04
CA GLY A 88 14.86 -5.21 -16.80
C GLY A 88 13.46 -4.64 -17.04
N LEU A 89 13.30 -3.71 -17.99
CA LEU A 89 11.98 -3.17 -18.36
C LEU A 89 11.05 -4.28 -18.90
N TRP A 90 11.60 -5.24 -19.64
CA TRP A 90 10.83 -6.40 -20.05
C TRP A 90 10.49 -7.34 -18.88
N LEU A 91 11.41 -7.54 -17.93
CA LEU A 91 11.14 -8.28 -16.70
C LEU A 91 9.97 -7.65 -15.93
N ILE A 92 9.99 -6.33 -15.75
CA ILE A 92 8.93 -5.58 -15.08
C ILE A 92 7.60 -5.75 -15.85
N SER A 93 7.63 -5.69 -17.18
CA SER A 93 6.45 -5.91 -18.00
C SER A 93 5.83 -7.31 -17.80
N ASP A 94 6.65 -8.36 -17.79
CA ASP A 94 6.20 -9.73 -17.53
C ASP A 94 5.65 -9.87 -16.10
N LEU A 95 6.31 -9.25 -15.12
CA LEU A 95 5.87 -9.25 -13.73
C LEU A 95 4.52 -8.55 -13.55
N MET A 96 4.29 -7.41 -14.23
CA MET A 96 3.00 -6.73 -14.25
C MET A 96 1.89 -7.64 -14.80
N LEU A 97 2.16 -8.36 -15.89
CA LEU A 97 1.23 -9.34 -16.45
C LEU A 97 0.88 -10.42 -15.42
N TYR A 98 1.87 -11.01 -14.77
CA TYR A 98 1.65 -12.10 -13.83
C TYR A 98 0.93 -11.63 -12.56
N ARG A 99 1.34 -10.49 -11.97
CA ARG A 99 0.66 -9.87 -10.84
C ARG A 99 -0.81 -9.59 -11.14
N ARG A 100 -1.13 -9.11 -12.35
CA ARG A 100 -2.53 -8.96 -12.78
C ARG A 100 -3.29 -10.29 -12.82
N LYS A 101 -2.67 -11.33 -13.38
CA LYS A 101 -3.28 -12.65 -13.52
C LYS A 101 -3.48 -13.36 -12.17
N THR A 102 -2.68 -13.02 -11.16
CA THR A 102 -2.83 -13.51 -9.78
C THR A 102 -3.63 -12.55 -8.89
N ASN A 103 -4.32 -11.56 -9.47
CA ASN A 103 -5.09 -10.53 -8.76
C ASN A 103 -4.30 -9.67 -7.76
N ALA A 104 -2.96 -9.61 -7.88
CA ALA A 104 -2.11 -8.69 -7.14
C ALA A 104 -2.11 -7.29 -7.82
N ILE A 105 -3.29 -6.69 -7.94
CA ILE A 105 -3.51 -5.50 -8.78
C ILE A 105 -2.78 -4.27 -8.24
N LEU A 106 -2.80 -4.03 -6.93
CA LEU A 106 -2.08 -2.89 -6.36
C LEU A 106 -0.56 -3.04 -6.56
N ALA A 107 -0.01 -4.24 -6.38
CA ALA A 107 1.39 -4.54 -6.67
C ALA A 107 1.74 -4.45 -8.16
N CYS A 108 0.79 -4.65 -9.08
CA CYS A 108 1.02 -4.36 -10.50
C CYS A 108 1.14 -2.84 -10.75
N LEU A 109 0.21 -2.05 -10.20
CA LEU A 109 0.21 -0.59 -10.36
C LEU A 109 1.45 0.04 -9.72
N SER A 110 1.93 -0.55 -8.62
CA SER A 110 3.12 -0.13 -7.88
C SER A 110 4.36 -0.09 -8.78
N LEU A 111 4.56 -1.10 -9.63
CA LEU A 111 5.66 -1.14 -10.60
C LEU A 111 5.56 -0.01 -11.63
N GLY A 112 4.35 0.36 -12.03
CA GLY A 112 4.12 1.47 -12.95
C GLY A 112 4.51 2.82 -12.36
N ASP A 113 4.25 3.04 -11.06
CA ASP A 113 4.66 4.28 -10.41
C ASP A 113 6.17 4.37 -10.27
N GLU A 114 6.84 3.27 -9.85
CA GLU A 114 8.31 3.18 -9.75
C GLU A 114 9.00 3.51 -11.07
N VAL A 115 8.49 2.99 -12.19
CA VAL A 115 9.11 3.17 -13.51
C VAL A 115 8.77 4.54 -14.11
N TYR A 116 7.48 4.91 -14.18
CA TYR A 116 7.05 6.12 -14.90
C TYR A 116 7.17 7.39 -14.09
N ARG A 117 6.72 7.39 -12.83
CA ARG A 117 6.68 8.61 -12.02
C ARG A 117 8.06 8.98 -11.51
N SER A 118 8.93 7.99 -11.28
CA SER A 118 10.25 8.27 -10.71
C SER A 118 11.37 8.43 -11.74
N TRP A 119 11.26 7.89 -12.98
CA TRP A 119 12.45 7.78 -13.83
C TRP A 119 12.27 7.89 -15.35
N MET A 120 11.28 7.25 -15.99
CA MET A 120 11.19 7.29 -17.47
C MET A 120 10.99 8.71 -18.04
N VAL A 121 10.43 9.63 -17.25
CA VAL A 121 10.26 11.03 -17.65
C VAL A 121 11.59 11.80 -17.70
N SER A 122 12.58 11.41 -16.89
CA SER A 122 13.86 12.14 -16.80
C SER A 122 14.91 11.67 -17.81
N GLU A 123 14.83 10.44 -18.34
CA GLU A 123 15.86 9.84 -19.20
C GLU A 123 15.28 9.13 -20.44
N PRO A 124 14.57 9.85 -21.33
CA PRO A 124 13.80 9.25 -22.44
C PRO A 124 14.65 8.54 -23.51
N SER A 125 15.97 8.76 -23.54
CA SER A 125 16.87 8.19 -24.54
C SER A 125 17.36 6.78 -24.22
N ARG A 126 17.19 6.31 -22.98
CA ARG A 126 17.82 5.07 -22.50
C ARG A 126 16.94 3.82 -22.68
N HIS A 127 15.65 4.00 -22.93
CA HIS A 127 14.69 2.90 -23.07
C HIS A 127 14.24 2.70 -24.52
N LEU A 128 14.01 1.44 -24.88
CA LEU A 128 13.50 1.07 -26.19
C LEU A 128 11.99 1.34 -26.26
N PRO A 129 11.48 2.00 -27.33
CA PRO A 129 10.05 2.30 -27.46
C PRO A 129 9.14 1.07 -27.38
N ARG A 130 9.66 -0.11 -27.75
CA ARG A 130 8.89 -1.36 -27.67
C ARG A 130 8.67 -1.82 -26.23
N ALA A 131 9.68 -1.71 -25.36
CA ALA A 131 9.56 -2.07 -23.95
C ALA A 131 8.62 -1.10 -23.23
N GLU A 132 8.74 0.19 -23.52
CA GLU A 132 7.83 1.23 -23.01
C GLU A 132 6.37 0.92 -23.36
N ARG A 133 6.06 0.63 -24.63
CA ARG A 133 4.68 0.31 -25.04
C ARG A 133 4.14 -0.93 -24.32
N ALA A 134 4.98 -1.94 -24.09
CA ALA A 134 4.58 -3.14 -23.36
C ALA A 134 4.22 -2.82 -21.90
N LEU A 135 5.05 -2.01 -21.23
CA LEU A 135 4.77 -1.49 -19.89
C LEU A 135 3.49 -0.66 -19.83
N GLN A 136 3.29 0.29 -20.76
CA GLN A 136 2.06 1.10 -20.84
C GLN A 136 0.82 0.22 -21.02
N THR A 137 0.93 -0.81 -21.86
CA THR A 137 -0.17 -1.76 -22.10
C THR A 137 -0.53 -2.51 -20.82
N ASN A 138 0.46 -3.06 -20.12
CA ASN A 138 0.21 -3.80 -18.87
C ASN A 138 -0.27 -2.87 -17.75
N LEU A 139 0.24 -1.63 -17.67
CA LEU A 139 -0.23 -0.62 -16.73
C LEU A 139 -1.71 -0.30 -16.96
N ALA A 140 -2.10 -0.06 -18.21
CA ALA A 140 -3.50 0.20 -18.57
C ALA A 140 -4.40 -1.00 -18.22
N GLN A 141 -3.93 -2.23 -18.46
CA GLN A 141 -4.67 -3.44 -18.08
C GLN A 141 -4.81 -3.61 -16.57
N CYS A 142 -3.79 -3.23 -15.78
CA CYS A 142 -3.89 -3.26 -14.32
C CYS A 142 -4.83 -2.18 -13.77
N ARG A 143 -4.84 -0.97 -14.36
CA ARG A 143 -5.81 0.08 -14.02
C ARG A 143 -7.23 -0.36 -14.34
N GLN A 144 -7.43 -0.88 -15.55
CA GLN A 144 -8.73 -1.40 -15.96
C GLN A 144 -9.21 -2.51 -15.03
N ALA A 145 -8.33 -3.46 -14.65
CA ALA A 145 -8.68 -4.51 -13.70
C ALA A 145 -9.13 -3.93 -12.35
N LEU A 146 -8.43 -2.92 -11.83
CA LEU A 146 -8.83 -2.25 -10.59
C LEU A 146 -10.20 -1.55 -10.72
N GLU A 147 -10.41 -0.79 -11.80
CA GLU A 147 -11.66 -0.07 -12.07
C GLU A 147 -12.85 -1.01 -12.31
N THR A 148 -12.61 -2.22 -12.82
CA THR A 148 -13.67 -3.24 -12.92
C THR A 148 -14.03 -3.85 -11.58
N GLN A 149 -13.16 -3.78 -10.57
CA GLN A 149 -13.43 -4.30 -9.23
C GLN A 149 -14.00 -3.24 -8.30
N PHE A 150 -13.59 -1.98 -8.49
CA PHE A 150 -13.92 -0.85 -7.64
C PHE A 150 -14.44 0.33 -8.46
N VAL A 151 -15.66 0.74 -8.18
CA VAL A 151 -16.36 1.81 -8.90
C VAL A 151 -16.53 3.03 -8.01
N SER A 152 -16.64 4.20 -8.62
CA SER A 152 -16.99 5.42 -7.89
C SER A 152 -18.43 5.29 -7.38
N PRO A 153 -18.66 5.41 -6.06
CA PRO A 153 -20.01 5.36 -5.52
C PRO A 153 -20.81 6.62 -5.91
N PRO A 154 -22.14 6.52 -6.06
CA PRO A 154 -22.99 7.68 -6.25
C PRO A 154 -23.05 8.55 -4.97
N PRO A 155 -23.46 9.83 -5.07
CA PRO A 155 -23.66 10.67 -3.90
C PRO A 155 -24.74 10.11 -2.98
N CYS A 156 -24.66 10.46 -1.69
CA CYS A 156 -25.66 10.07 -0.71
C CYS A 156 -27.05 10.61 -1.10
N PRO A 157 -28.13 9.80 -1.02
CA PRO A 157 -29.47 10.24 -1.41
C PRO A 157 -30.12 11.20 -0.39
N LEU A 158 -29.51 11.44 0.77
CA LEU A 158 -30.02 12.31 1.82
C LEU A 158 -29.45 13.71 1.66
N SER A 159 -30.33 14.73 1.62
CA SER A 159 -29.96 16.12 1.35
C SER A 159 -28.93 16.71 2.31
N ASP A 160 -28.97 16.28 3.57
CA ASP A 160 -28.11 16.82 4.63
C ASP A 160 -26.73 16.16 4.66
N TYR A 161 -26.47 15.20 3.76
CA TYR A 161 -25.26 14.38 3.69
C TYR A 161 -24.69 14.29 2.27
N ASP A 162 -24.84 15.35 1.47
CA ASP A 162 -24.44 15.43 0.06
C ASP A 162 -22.93 15.22 -0.19
N THR A 163 -22.09 15.45 0.83
CA THR A 163 -20.64 15.16 0.82
C THR A 163 -20.31 13.68 1.01
N MET A 164 -21.27 12.85 1.40
CA MET A 164 -21.09 11.42 1.59
C MET A 164 -21.46 10.64 0.32
N PHE A 165 -21.04 9.38 0.28
CA PHE A 165 -21.30 8.47 -0.83
C PHE A 165 -22.24 7.34 -0.43
N ALA A 166 -23.21 7.03 -1.27
CA ALA A 166 -24.11 5.91 -1.02
C ALA A 166 -23.43 4.57 -1.29
N LEU A 167 -23.77 3.55 -0.50
CA LEU A 167 -23.29 2.21 -0.74
C LEU A 167 -24.01 1.53 -1.93
N PRO A 168 -23.33 0.63 -2.66
CA PRO A 168 -23.96 -0.16 -3.71
C PRO A 168 -25.16 -0.94 -3.17
N ALA A 169 -26.27 -0.96 -3.91
CA ALA A 169 -27.44 -1.75 -3.53
C ALA A 169 -27.12 -3.24 -3.34
N SER A 170 -26.18 -3.77 -4.13
CA SER A 170 -25.72 -5.15 -4.06
C SER A 170 -25.11 -5.55 -2.71
N TRP A 171 -24.60 -4.60 -1.92
CA TRP A 171 -24.06 -4.90 -0.60
C TRP A 171 -25.16 -5.33 0.37
N ARG A 172 -26.28 -4.60 0.35
CA ARG A 172 -27.46 -4.90 1.17
C ARG A 172 -28.07 -6.25 0.78
N GLU A 173 -28.20 -6.52 -0.51
CA GLU A 173 -28.74 -7.78 -1.02
C GLU A 173 -27.90 -9.01 -0.61
N ARG A 174 -26.57 -8.86 -0.54
CA ARG A 174 -25.65 -9.96 -0.24
C ARG A 174 -25.37 -10.15 1.25
N ASN A 175 -25.45 -9.09 2.04
CA ASN A 175 -25.20 -9.16 3.48
C ASN A 175 -26.20 -8.28 4.24
N PRO A 176 -27.11 -8.88 5.03
CA PRO A 176 -28.15 -8.15 5.75
C PRO A 176 -27.58 -7.16 6.77
N LEU A 177 -26.35 -7.34 7.24
CA LEU A 177 -25.69 -6.42 8.19
C LEU A 177 -25.45 -5.02 7.61
N PHE A 178 -25.47 -4.87 6.28
CA PHE A 178 -25.33 -3.57 5.63
C PHE A 178 -26.68 -2.90 5.33
N HIS A 179 -27.82 -3.50 5.69
CA HIS A 179 -29.13 -2.87 5.48
C HIS A 179 -29.26 -1.53 6.20
N GLU A 180 -28.62 -1.42 7.36
CA GLU A 180 -28.66 -0.22 8.18
C GLU A 180 -27.69 0.85 7.67
N VAL A 181 -26.68 0.49 6.89
CA VAL A 181 -25.69 1.46 6.38
C VAL A 181 -26.21 2.14 5.14
N VAL A 182 -26.26 3.47 5.20
CA VAL A 182 -26.81 4.31 4.14
C VAL A 182 -25.68 4.89 3.29
N CYS A 183 -24.75 5.59 3.94
CA CYS A 183 -23.69 6.34 3.27
C CYS A 183 -22.38 6.25 4.03
N VAL A 184 -21.27 6.45 3.32
CA VAL A 184 -19.92 6.51 3.86
C VAL A 184 -19.16 7.71 3.29
N ALA A 185 -18.27 8.29 4.08
CA ALA A 185 -17.39 9.35 3.61
C ALA A 185 -15.99 9.18 4.21
N LEU A 186 -14.97 9.55 3.44
CA LEU A 186 -13.65 9.76 4.01
C LEU A 186 -13.64 11.13 4.67
N LYS A 187 -13.24 11.15 5.93
CA LYS A 187 -13.01 12.41 6.63
C LYS A 187 -11.59 12.87 6.33
N GLU A 188 -11.47 14.12 5.92
CA GLU A 188 -10.16 14.76 5.74
C GLU A 188 -9.39 14.72 7.05
N ASN A 189 -8.12 14.34 6.96
CA ASN A 189 -7.24 14.23 8.10
C ASN A 189 -6.20 15.35 8.06
N ASP A 190 -5.91 15.89 9.23
CA ASP A 190 -5.08 17.08 9.41
C ASP A 190 -4.09 16.89 10.55
N ARG A 191 -3.09 17.78 10.65
CA ARG A 191 -2.15 17.75 11.78
C ARG A 191 -2.93 17.86 13.11
N ASN A 192 -2.53 17.06 14.09
CA ASN A 192 -3.10 17.20 15.43
C ASN A 192 -2.76 18.57 16.02
N LEU A 193 -3.73 19.21 16.66
CA LEU A 193 -3.51 20.46 17.37
C LEU A 193 -2.61 20.24 18.59
N VAL A 194 -1.67 21.15 18.83
CA VAL A 194 -0.67 21.07 19.91
C VAL A 194 -0.66 22.35 20.74
N GLY A 195 -0.50 22.22 22.06
CA GLY A 195 -0.34 23.35 22.98
C GLY A 195 -1.48 24.36 22.88
N GLY A 196 -1.13 25.65 22.72
CA GLY A 196 -2.09 26.77 22.71
C GLY A 196 -3.11 26.77 21.57
N GLN A 197 -2.99 25.86 20.59
CA GLN A 197 -4.04 25.63 19.58
C GLN A 197 -5.25 24.90 20.17
N ARG A 198 -5.08 24.13 21.25
CA ARG A 198 -6.15 23.43 21.97
C ARG A 198 -6.92 24.33 22.95
N ASP A 199 -6.36 25.47 23.31
CA ASP A 199 -6.91 26.38 24.32
C ASP A 199 -8.12 27.19 23.82
N GLY A 200 -8.55 26.97 22.57
CA GLY A 200 -9.80 27.50 22.03
C GLY A 200 -11.05 26.83 22.63
N PRO A 201 -12.25 27.41 22.44
CA PRO A 201 -13.49 26.81 22.91
C PRO A 201 -13.74 25.43 22.24
N GLN A 202 -13.65 24.38 23.06
CA GLN A 202 -13.86 22.99 22.66
C GLN A 202 -15.37 22.68 22.61
N THR A 203 -15.95 22.49 21.43
CA THR A 203 -17.37 22.10 21.28
C THR A 203 -17.54 20.58 21.24
N HIS A 204 -16.51 19.82 20.84
CA HIS A 204 -16.52 18.37 20.66
C HIS A 204 -15.12 17.78 20.96
N SER A 205 -15.00 16.46 21.15
CA SER A 205 -13.68 15.82 21.19
C SER A 205 -12.99 15.97 19.84
N GLU A 206 -11.76 16.49 19.83
CA GLU A 206 -10.97 16.66 18.60
C GLU A 206 -10.59 15.32 17.95
N GLY A 207 -10.64 14.20 18.71
CA GLY A 207 -10.22 12.89 18.25
C GLY A 207 -8.73 12.85 17.89
N MET A 208 -8.34 11.90 17.04
CA MET A 208 -6.99 11.81 16.48
C MET A 208 -7.02 12.25 15.01
N GLN A 209 -6.99 13.56 14.79
CA GLN A 209 -7.22 14.18 13.48
C GLN A 209 -6.22 13.75 12.41
N SER A 210 -4.99 13.41 12.77
CA SER A 210 -3.98 12.99 11.80
C SER A 210 -4.12 11.54 11.37
N TYR A 211 -5.06 10.78 11.94
CA TYR A 211 -5.33 9.40 11.58
C TYR A 211 -6.47 9.32 10.57
N LEU A 212 -6.39 8.35 9.68
CA LEU A 212 -7.37 8.15 8.63
C LEU A 212 -8.71 7.68 9.23
N GLN A 213 -9.79 8.34 8.82
CA GLN A 213 -11.13 8.15 9.38
C GLN A 213 -12.16 7.93 8.26
N LEU A 214 -13.12 7.05 8.53
CA LEU A 214 -14.32 6.85 7.73
C LEU A 214 -15.53 7.27 8.57
N GLU A 215 -16.39 8.10 8.01
CA GLU A 215 -17.71 8.38 8.55
C GLU A 215 -18.71 7.38 7.99
N VAL A 216 -19.50 6.77 8.87
CA VAL A 216 -20.51 5.78 8.52
C VAL A 216 -21.87 6.29 8.97
N LEU A 217 -22.73 6.58 8.01
CA LEU A 217 -24.11 6.99 8.23
C LEU A 217 -25.00 5.75 8.20
N TYR A 218 -25.75 5.53 9.29
CA TYR A 218 -26.62 4.37 9.43
C TYR A 218 -28.00 4.74 9.98
N VAL A 219 -28.98 3.88 9.76
CA VAL A 219 -30.31 3.99 10.37
C VAL A 219 -30.20 3.55 11.83
N LYS A 220 -30.26 4.52 12.75
CA LYS A 220 -30.17 4.28 14.19
C LYS A 220 -31.51 3.84 14.78
N ASN A 221 -32.61 4.40 14.28
CA ASN A 221 -33.95 4.07 14.75
C ASN A 221 -34.99 4.35 13.66
N VAL A 222 -36.17 3.77 13.78
CA VAL A 222 -37.32 4.05 12.89
C VAL A 222 -38.50 4.45 13.76
N THR A 223 -38.98 5.68 13.59
CA THR A 223 -40.06 6.24 14.41
C THR A 223 -41.26 6.58 13.53
N SER A 224 -42.48 6.28 14.00
CA SER A 224 -43.70 6.68 13.31
C SER A 224 -43.89 8.20 13.48
N ALA A 225 -44.03 8.92 12.37
CA ALA A 225 -44.46 10.31 12.39
C ALA A 225 -45.91 10.37 12.89
N GLN A 226 -46.12 10.96 14.06
CA GLN A 226 -47.47 11.20 14.56
C GLN A 226 -48.16 12.25 13.69
N THR A 227 -49.01 11.80 12.78
CA THR A 227 -50.00 12.64 12.15
C THR A 227 -51.19 12.81 13.10
N THR A 228 -51.67 14.03 13.27
CA THR A 228 -52.81 14.38 14.15
C THR A 228 -54.15 13.73 13.70
N SER A 229 -54.19 13.14 12.52
CA SER A 229 -55.31 12.36 11.98
C SER A 229 -54.92 10.88 11.97
N GLY A 230 -55.66 10.04 12.70
CA GLY A 230 -55.37 8.63 13.01
C GLY A 230 -55.32 7.63 11.84
N ASP A 231 -54.68 7.99 10.73
CA ASP A 231 -54.18 7.06 9.73
C ASP A 231 -52.76 6.61 10.10
N ASN A 232 -52.43 5.37 9.72
CA ASN A 232 -51.14 4.72 9.95
C ASN A 232 -49.97 5.68 9.68
N GLY A 233 -49.35 6.18 10.74
CA GLY A 233 -48.30 7.20 10.65
C GLY A 233 -47.11 6.71 9.80
N GLU A 234 -46.63 7.56 8.91
CA GLU A 234 -45.48 7.28 8.05
C GLU A 234 -44.24 6.98 8.89
N TRP A 235 -43.53 5.88 8.59
CA TRP A 235 -42.31 5.52 9.31
C TRP A 235 -41.15 6.37 8.80
N VAL A 236 -40.48 7.06 9.71
CA VAL A 236 -39.35 7.94 9.41
C VAL A 236 -38.08 7.36 10.03
N ASN A 237 -37.03 7.24 9.23
CA ASN A 237 -35.71 6.82 9.68
C ASN A 237 -35.02 7.96 10.44
N GLN A 238 -34.48 7.64 11.62
CA GLN A 238 -33.56 8.48 12.36
C GLN A 238 -32.14 7.98 12.11
N TYR A 239 -31.26 8.86 11.67
CA TYR A 239 -29.89 8.50 11.30
C TYR A 239 -28.91 8.72 12.46
N GLY A 240 -27.91 7.85 12.53
CA GLY A 240 -26.71 8.00 13.36
C GLY A 240 -25.48 8.12 12.47
N LEU A 241 -24.48 8.86 12.93
CA LEU A 241 -23.20 9.04 12.26
C LEU A 241 -22.09 8.61 13.20
N ASP A 242 -21.37 7.55 12.82
CA ASP A 242 -20.22 7.06 13.58
C ASP A 242 -18.93 7.34 12.81
N VAL A 243 -17.86 7.65 13.53
CA VAL A 243 -16.51 7.80 12.97
C VAL A 243 -15.69 6.58 13.35
N VAL A 244 -15.16 5.88 12.35
CA VAL A 244 -14.31 4.70 12.53
C VAL A 244 -12.93 4.94 11.96
N TYR A 245 -11.91 4.44 12.66
CA TYR A 245 -10.52 4.58 12.25
C TYR A 245 -10.10 3.39 11.40
N PHE A 246 -9.25 3.65 10.40
CA PHE A 246 -8.61 2.59 9.63
C PHE A 246 -7.54 1.91 10.47
N SER A 247 -7.53 0.59 10.45
CA SER A 247 -6.57 -0.24 11.18
C SER A 247 -5.92 -1.28 10.28
N THR A 248 -4.68 -1.68 10.60
CA THR A 248 -4.01 -2.82 9.95
C THR A 248 -4.57 -4.15 10.46
N ALA A 249 -4.10 -5.26 9.88
CA ALA A 249 -4.36 -6.60 10.40
C ALA A 249 -3.86 -6.82 11.85
N HIS A 250 -2.94 -6.00 12.33
CA HIS A 250 -2.41 -6.03 13.70
C HIS A 250 -3.03 -4.92 14.59
N GLU A 251 -4.19 -4.40 14.21
CA GLU A 251 -4.95 -3.37 14.94
C GLU A 251 -4.19 -2.05 15.16
N SER A 252 -3.14 -1.80 14.38
CA SER A 252 -2.44 -0.50 14.39
C SER A 252 -3.19 0.49 13.52
N LEU A 253 -3.41 1.70 14.01
CA LEU A 253 -4.14 2.73 13.25
C LEU A 253 -3.31 3.26 12.08
N ILE A 254 -3.98 3.63 10.99
CA ILE A 254 -3.37 4.21 9.79
C ILE A 254 -3.35 5.74 9.89
N GLY A 255 -2.19 6.34 9.61
CA GLY A 255 -1.96 7.78 9.64
C GLY A 255 -1.02 8.18 10.78
N GLY A 256 -1.27 9.34 11.39
CA GLY A 256 -0.43 9.90 12.44
C GLY A 256 0.50 11.00 11.92
N GLU A 257 1.29 10.67 10.90
CA GLU A 257 2.29 11.57 10.31
C GLU A 257 1.87 12.14 8.95
N GLN A 258 0.99 11.44 8.22
CA GLN A 258 0.62 11.75 6.84
C GLN A 258 -0.80 12.29 6.74
N CYS A 259 -0.96 13.31 5.91
CA CYS A 259 -2.23 13.90 5.52
C CYS A 259 -2.57 13.42 4.11
N TYR A 260 -3.79 12.92 3.96
CA TYR A 260 -4.23 12.10 2.84
C TYR A 260 -5.22 12.87 1.97
N ALA A 261 -5.01 12.82 0.66
CA ALA A 261 -5.96 13.27 -0.36
C ALA A 261 -6.39 12.05 -1.17
N LEU A 262 -7.28 11.24 -0.58
CA LEU A 262 -7.71 9.95 -1.12
C LEU A 262 -9.12 10.02 -1.69
N ASN A 263 -9.33 9.37 -2.82
CA ASN A 263 -10.65 9.13 -3.36
C ASN A 263 -11.17 7.79 -2.86
N LEU A 264 -12.42 7.78 -2.42
CA LEU A 264 -13.12 6.56 -2.03
C LEU A 264 -13.78 5.91 -3.25
N LYS A 265 -13.51 4.63 -3.46
CA LYS A 265 -14.24 3.76 -4.37
C LYS A 265 -14.79 2.56 -3.60
N VAL A 266 -15.88 1.99 -4.09
CA VAL A 266 -16.56 0.84 -3.48
C VAL A 266 -16.43 -0.38 -4.38
N GLY A 267 -16.13 -1.53 -3.78
CA GLY A 267 -15.97 -2.77 -4.52
C GLY A 267 -17.28 -3.51 -4.77
N HIS A 268 -17.26 -4.43 -5.73
CA HIS A 268 -18.38 -5.34 -5.96
C HIS A 268 -18.59 -6.35 -4.82
N GLU A 269 -17.52 -6.69 -4.11
CA GLU A 269 -17.57 -7.49 -2.91
C GLU A 269 -18.06 -6.65 -1.73
N THR A 270 -18.98 -7.20 -0.97
CA THR A 270 -19.63 -6.48 0.12
C THR A 270 -18.62 -6.05 1.18
N GLY A 271 -18.69 -4.78 1.60
CA GLY A 271 -17.78 -4.21 2.59
C GLY A 271 -16.42 -3.80 2.04
N THR A 272 -16.09 -4.05 0.76
CA THR A 272 -14.76 -3.72 0.23
C THR A 272 -14.65 -2.28 -0.24
N LEU A 273 -13.62 -1.59 0.22
CA LEU A 273 -13.34 -0.19 -0.09
C LEU A 273 -11.97 -0.11 -0.77
N LEU A 274 -11.85 0.76 -1.77
CA LEU A 274 -10.58 1.17 -2.35
C LEU A 274 -10.35 2.64 -2.04
N LEU A 275 -9.18 2.94 -1.51
CA LEU A 275 -8.69 4.29 -1.29
C LEU A 275 -7.51 4.51 -2.22
N GLU A 276 -7.60 5.54 -3.07
CA GLU A 276 -6.53 5.87 -4.01
C GLU A 276 -6.32 7.38 -4.08
N GLY A 277 -5.08 7.82 -3.94
CA GLY A 277 -4.74 9.22 -4.07
C GLY A 277 -3.35 9.57 -3.55
N GLY A 278 -3.20 10.82 -3.13
CA GLY A 278 -1.94 11.35 -2.63
C GLY A 278 -1.84 11.29 -1.11
N ALA A 279 -0.61 11.30 -0.60
CA ALA A 279 -0.31 11.60 0.79
C ALA A 279 0.92 12.52 0.87
N HIS A 280 0.98 13.31 1.94
CA HIS A 280 2.12 14.17 2.27
C HIS A 280 2.27 14.21 3.79
N TYR A 281 3.42 14.66 4.31
CA TYR A 281 3.58 14.82 5.76
C TYR A 281 2.71 15.97 6.26
N CYS A 282 1.96 15.75 7.34
CA CYS A 282 1.09 16.75 7.95
C CYS A 282 1.87 17.95 8.53
N GLU A 283 3.12 17.74 8.94
CA GLU A 283 4.00 18.82 9.46
C GLU A 283 4.65 19.65 8.35
N GLY A 284 4.40 19.31 7.09
CA GLY A 284 5.02 19.92 5.91
C GLY A 284 6.22 19.12 5.40
N GLY A 285 6.60 19.39 4.16
CA GLY A 285 7.65 18.67 3.44
C GLY A 285 7.37 18.67 1.94
N THR A 286 8.38 18.35 1.15
CA THR A 286 8.26 18.26 -0.32
C THR A 286 7.99 16.84 -0.81
N ALA A 287 8.16 15.83 0.06
CA ALA A 287 7.90 14.44 -0.29
C ALA A 287 6.40 14.23 -0.49
N THR A 288 6.04 13.77 -1.69
CA THR A 288 4.68 13.35 -2.01
C THR A 288 4.66 11.85 -2.22
N PHE A 289 3.56 11.22 -1.84
CA PHE A 289 3.38 9.78 -1.96
C PHE A 289 2.11 9.48 -2.75
N VAL A 290 2.17 8.46 -3.60
CA VAL A 290 0.98 7.81 -4.13
C VAL A 290 0.60 6.71 -3.17
N HIS A 291 -0.65 6.70 -2.75
CA HIS A 291 -1.16 5.77 -1.76
C HIS A 291 -2.35 5.01 -2.34
N ARG A 292 -2.31 3.67 -2.23
CA ARG A 292 -3.42 2.78 -2.60
C ARG A 292 -3.67 1.79 -1.49
N MET A 293 -4.92 1.69 -1.04
CA MET A 293 -5.33 0.75 0.00
C MET A 293 -6.62 0.04 -0.39
N ILE A 294 -6.67 -1.26 -0.16
CA ILE A 294 -7.91 -2.02 -0.13
C ILE A 294 -8.24 -2.29 1.33
N ALA A 295 -9.46 -1.95 1.74
CA ALA A 295 -9.94 -2.15 3.11
C ALA A 295 -11.29 -2.87 3.13
N THR A 296 -11.63 -3.46 4.28
CA THR A 296 -12.95 -3.99 4.57
C THR A 296 -13.62 -3.16 5.66
N LEU A 297 -14.86 -2.75 5.40
CA LEU A 297 -15.79 -2.27 6.41
C LEU A 297 -16.56 -3.48 6.94
N ASP A 298 -16.33 -3.85 8.20
CA ASP A 298 -16.99 -4.96 8.88
C ASP A 298 -17.99 -4.44 9.93
N TYR A 299 -19.04 -5.22 10.24
CA TYR A 299 -20.01 -4.91 11.30
C TYR A 299 -19.68 -5.67 12.60
N PRO A 300 -19.80 -5.08 13.81
CA PRO A 300 -20.08 -3.68 14.10
C PRO A 300 -18.93 -2.79 13.61
N PHE A 301 -19.24 -1.60 13.07
CA PHE A 301 -18.36 -0.82 12.19
C PHE A 301 -16.89 -0.82 12.60
N ARG A 302 -16.07 -1.48 11.79
CA ARG A 302 -14.62 -1.51 11.87
C ARG A 302 -14.07 -1.46 10.46
N VAL A 303 -13.00 -0.68 10.25
CA VAL A 303 -12.35 -0.62 8.96
C VAL A 303 -10.94 -1.19 9.06
N ARG A 304 -10.69 -2.25 8.30
CA ARG A 304 -9.41 -2.96 8.30
C ARG A 304 -8.78 -2.95 6.92
N VAL A 305 -7.56 -2.46 6.83
CA VAL A 305 -6.76 -2.47 5.61
C VAL A 305 -6.26 -3.90 5.36
N LEU A 306 -6.58 -4.43 4.19
CA LEU A 306 -6.16 -5.75 3.72
C LEU A 306 -4.85 -5.68 2.95
N GLU A 307 -4.74 -4.69 2.06
CA GLU A 307 -3.55 -4.44 1.26
C GLU A 307 -3.28 -2.94 1.22
N GLN A 308 -2.00 -2.57 1.32
CA GLN A 308 -1.54 -1.19 1.21
C GLN A 308 -0.28 -1.14 0.35
N ARG A 309 -0.23 -0.16 -0.55
CA ARG A 309 0.96 0.22 -1.31
C ARG A 309 1.14 1.72 -1.22
N MET A 310 2.36 2.14 -0.88
CA MET A 310 2.75 3.53 -0.79
C MET A 310 4.06 3.70 -1.55
N HIS A 311 4.10 4.71 -2.41
CA HIS A 311 5.25 5.00 -3.25
C HIS A 311 5.61 6.45 -3.22
N ALA A 312 6.88 6.75 -2.93
CA ALA A 312 7.40 8.10 -2.97
C ALA A 312 7.51 8.58 -4.43
N VAL A 313 6.96 9.76 -4.70
CA VAL A 313 7.04 10.45 -5.97
C VAL A 313 7.90 11.70 -5.79
N LYS A 314 8.87 11.89 -6.69
CA LYS A 314 9.72 13.08 -6.76
C LYS A 314 9.02 14.19 -7.55
#